data_AF-A0A0E9LYZ4-F1
#
_entry.id   AF-A0A0E9LYZ4-F1
#
_cell.length_a   1.000
_cell.length_b   1.000
_cell.length_c   1.000
_cell.angle_alpha   90.00
_cell.angle_beta   90.00
_cell.angle_gamma   90.00
#
_symmetry.space_group_name_H-M   'P 1'
#
loop_
_entity.id
_entity.type
_entity.pdbx_description
1 polymer ?
#
loop_
_entity_poly.entity_id
_entity_poly.type
_entity_poly.pdbx_seq_one_letter_code
_entity_poly.pdbx_strand_id
1 'polypeptide(L)'
;MITSISPLVAEFIYTPVVNYAIQQNRIPIVRNLVLENTTEKDLHELKITLTSEPEFVYSWEHRLETLPPNQKIELEVKDLKLSAKFLSELTERLSGELNLKVFSNNELLAQQFYSVDVLAYDQWNGIGVLPEILAAFVTPNHPEIAKVLQTAATILERWTGNPSFDGYQSLSPDRVKKQMGAIFEAIASLQLVYCAPPASFENTGQRLRTCDTIFAHKLSTCIDTALLYASCIEAIGLAPLLIVLKGHAFGIHPSKRICSGMILVANFARKNHAKQKIFKSDHA
;
A
#
# COMPACT_ATOMS: atom_id res chain seq x y z
N MET A 1 -5.15 27.43 38.45
CA MET A 1 -4.43 27.23 37.17
C MET A 1 -5.50 27.19 36.08
N ILE A 2 -5.60 28.24 35.28
CA ILE A 2 -6.56 28.31 34.18
C ILE A 2 -5.97 27.43 33.08
N THR A 3 -6.58 26.28 32.82
CA THR A 3 -6.34 25.50 31.60
C THR A 3 -6.68 26.40 30.43
N SER A 4 -5.66 26.90 29.74
CA SER A 4 -5.80 27.65 28.49
C SER A 4 -6.47 26.73 27.46
N ILE A 5 -7.79 26.80 27.34
CA ILE A 5 -8.55 26.13 26.29
C ILE A 5 -8.07 26.75 24.97
N SER A 6 -7.53 25.93 24.08
CA SER A 6 -7.14 26.39 22.75
C SER A 6 -8.38 26.97 22.05
N PRO A 7 -8.28 28.18 21.44
CA PRO A 7 -9.41 28.85 20.80
C PRO A 7 -9.94 28.13 19.55
N LEU A 8 -9.28 27.05 19.15
CA LEU A 8 -9.60 26.30 17.94
C LEU A 8 -9.34 24.82 18.18
N VAL A 9 -10.33 23.99 17.86
CA VAL A 9 -10.21 22.53 17.92
C VAL A 9 -10.06 22.00 16.49
N ALA A 10 -9.13 21.07 16.29
CA ALA A 10 -8.93 20.39 15.02
C ALA A 10 -9.27 18.91 15.16
N GLU A 11 -10.22 18.42 14.35
CA GLU A 11 -10.43 16.99 14.14
C GLU A 11 -9.63 16.55 12.91
N PHE A 12 -8.76 15.57 13.08
CA PHE A 12 -7.78 15.18 12.05
C PHE A 12 -7.79 13.67 11.84
N ILE A 13 -8.30 13.24 10.68
CA ILE A 13 -8.33 11.84 10.28
C ILE A 13 -7.20 11.61 9.29
N TYR A 14 -6.24 10.79 9.68
CA TYR A 14 -5.04 10.52 8.89
C TYR A 14 -4.66 9.04 8.91
N THR A 15 -3.77 8.66 8.00
CA THR A 15 -3.17 7.33 7.93
C THR A 15 -1.86 7.35 8.71
N PRO A 16 -1.70 6.56 9.80
CA PRO A 16 -0.55 6.65 10.71
C PRO A 16 0.70 5.94 10.18
N VAL A 17 0.77 5.67 8.87
CA VAL A 17 1.88 4.98 8.23
C VAL A 17 2.05 5.47 6.79
N VAL A 18 3.31 5.60 6.36
CA VAL A 18 3.69 5.92 4.99
C VAL A 18 4.85 5.06 4.53
N ASN A 19 4.92 4.81 3.23
CA ASN A 19 6.07 4.22 2.57
C ASN A 19 6.12 4.68 1.10
N TYR A 20 7.17 4.28 0.39
CA TYR A 20 7.32 4.63 -1.03
C TYR A 20 6.15 4.13 -1.89
N ALA A 21 5.60 2.94 -1.60
CA ALA A 21 4.46 2.41 -2.33
C ALA A 21 3.20 3.28 -2.18
N ILE A 22 2.86 3.74 -0.97
CA ILE A 22 1.74 4.66 -0.69
C ILE A 22 1.89 5.94 -1.51
N GLN A 23 3.11 6.48 -1.58
CA GLN A 23 3.41 7.67 -2.37
C GLN A 23 3.24 7.45 -3.88
N GLN A 24 3.76 6.35 -4.43
CA GLN A 24 3.64 6.04 -5.86
C GLN A 24 2.18 5.73 -6.29
N ASN A 25 1.38 5.19 -5.37
CA ASN A 25 -0.04 4.95 -5.58
C ASN A 25 -0.93 6.15 -5.25
N ARG A 26 -0.35 7.30 -4.85
CA ARG A 26 -1.06 8.54 -4.53
C ARG A 26 -2.16 8.37 -3.48
N ILE A 27 -1.93 7.52 -2.49
CA ILE A 27 -2.88 7.34 -1.39
C ILE A 27 -2.79 8.56 -0.47
N PRO A 28 -3.91 9.24 -0.17
CA PRO A 28 -3.90 10.41 0.69
C PRO A 28 -3.57 10.03 2.14
N ILE A 29 -2.56 10.68 2.71
CA ILE A 29 -2.17 10.50 4.12
C ILE A 29 -3.15 11.21 5.05
N VAL A 30 -3.69 12.37 4.68
CA VAL A 30 -4.76 13.05 5.42
C VAL A 30 -6.08 12.82 4.70
N ARG A 31 -7.05 12.24 5.40
CA ARG A 31 -8.38 11.90 4.87
C ARG A 31 -9.42 12.96 5.20
N ASN A 32 -9.30 13.58 6.38
CA ASN A 32 -10.19 14.65 6.81
C ASN A 32 -9.46 15.61 7.75
N LEU A 33 -9.74 16.89 7.61
CA LEU A 33 -9.32 17.95 8.52
C LEU A 33 -10.53 18.87 8.75
N VAL A 34 -11.04 18.91 9.97
CA VAL A 34 -12.12 19.82 10.36
C VAL A 34 -11.58 20.77 11.41
N LEU A 35 -11.82 22.07 11.22
CA LEU A 35 -11.49 23.10 12.19
C LEU A 35 -12.79 23.65 12.80
N GLU A 36 -12.82 23.75 14.12
CA GLU A 36 -13.91 24.33 14.90
C GLU A 36 -13.41 25.56 15.65
N ASN A 37 -14.05 26.70 15.41
CA ASN A 37 -13.85 27.89 16.24
C ASN A 37 -14.70 27.76 17.51
N THR A 38 -14.06 27.56 18.66
CA THR A 38 -14.75 27.40 19.95
C THR A 38 -14.91 28.72 20.72
N THR A 39 -14.57 29.84 20.08
CA THR A 39 -14.68 31.18 20.68
C THR A 39 -15.98 31.88 20.29
N GLU A 40 -16.27 32.98 20.98
CA GLU A 40 -17.39 33.89 20.67
C GLU A 40 -17.04 34.96 19.62
N LYS A 41 -15.83 34.92 19.02
CA LYS A 41 -15.36 35.93 18.06
C LYS A 41 -15.06 35.30 16.70
N ASP A 42 -15.20 36.09 15.65
CA ASP A 42 -14.73 35.70 14.32
C ASP A 42 -13.20 35.53 14.34
N LEU A 43 -12.72 34.43 13.77
CA LEU A 43 -11.30 34.25 13.49
C LEU A 43 -11.03 34.68 12.05
N HIS A 44 -10.12 35.63 11.85
CA HIS A 44 -9.80 36.17 10.54
C HIS A 44 -8.40 35.78 10.07
N GLU A 45 -8.19 35.82 8.75
CA GLU A 45 -6.90 35.57 8.10
C GLU A 45 -6.24 34.27 8.60
N LEU A 46 -7.01 33.20 8.60
CA LEU A 46 -6.57 31.89 9.03
C LEU A 46 -5.54 31.34 8.04
N LYS A 47 -4.39 30.93 8.57
CA LYS A 47 -3.35 30.22 7.84
C LYS A 47 -3.16 28.85 8.48
N ILE A 48 -3.48 27.80 7.73
CA ILE A 48 -3.29 26.42 8.13
C ILE A 48 -2.03 25.92 7.42
N THR A 49 -1.09 25.34 8.17
CA THR A 49 0.10 24.71 7.61
C THR A 49 0.24 23.29 8.11
N LEU A 50 0.63 22.38 7.21
CA LEU A 50 0.96 21.01 7.53
C LEU A 50 2.38 20.72 7.04
N THR A 51 3.25 20.34 7.96
CA THR A 51 4.64 19.92 7.68
C THR A 51 4.91 18.56 8.30
N SER A 52 6.09 17.98 8.10
CA SER A 52 6.49 16.75 8.78
C SER A 52 7.92 16.81 9.29
N GLU A 53 8.20 16.03 10.33
CA GLU A 53 9.55 15.74 10.83
C GLU A 53 9.72 14.22 10.94
N PRO A 54 10.65 13.58 10.22
CA PRO A 54 11.50 14.14 9.18
C PRO A 54 10.69 14.67 7.99
N GLU A 55 11.31 15.34 7.02
CA GLU A 55 10.66 15.97 5.86
C GLU A 55 10.14 14.96 4.80
N PHE A 56 9.35 13.96 5.22
CA PHE A 56 8.68 13.00 4.35
C PHE A 56 7.44 13.59 3.64
N VAL A 57 7.00 14.79 4.00
CA VAL A 57 5.92 15.55 3.37
C VAL A 57 6.42 16.94 2.97
N TYR A 58 6.06 17.39 1.77
CA TYR A 58 6.25 18.79 1.38
C TYR A 58 5.25 19.68 2.11
N SER A 59 5.72 20.84 2.59
CA SER A 59 4.87 21.82 3.27
C SER A 59 3.61 22.13 2.48
N TRP A 60 2.47 21.98 3.15
CA TRP A 60 1.15 22.31 2.62
C TRP A 60 0.58 23.49 3.38
N GLU A 61 -0.04 24.42 2.65
CA GLU A 61 -0.62 25.64 3.19
C GLU A 61 -2.03 25.81 2.64
N HIS A 62 -2.96 26.20 3.52
CA HIS A 62 -4.31 26.61 3.16
C HIS A 62 -4.68 27.90 3.88
N ARG A 63 -5.41 28.78 3.20
CA ARG A 63 -5.82 30.08 3.74
C ARG A 63 -7.33 30.20 3.76
N LEU A 64 -7.85 30.79 4.84
CA LEU A 64 -9.26 31.02 5.06
C LEU A 64 -9.47 32.45 5.54
N GLU A 65 -10.38 33.19 4.92
CA GLU A 65 -10.59 34.59 5.28
C GLU A 65 -11.24 34.74 6.65
N THR A 66 -12.25 33.92 6.95
CA THR A 66 -12.99 34.01 8.21
C THR A 66 -13.57 32.66 8.63
N LEU A 67 -13.51 32.35 9.92
CA LEU A 67 -14.25 31.25 10.56
C LEU A 67 -15.13 31.83 11.69
N PRO A 68 -16.46 31.86 11.53
CA PRO A 68 -17.34 32.46 12.53
C PRO A 68 -17.35 31.71 13.87
N PRO A 69 -17.83 32.37 14.95
CA PRO A 69 -18.00 31.76 16.27
C PRO A 69 -18.78 30.45 16.22
N ASN A 70 -18.31 29.44 16.95
CA ASN A 70 -18.99 28.15 17.10
C ASN A 70 -19.31 27.44 15.77
N GLN A 71 -18.58 27.75 14.69
CA GLN A 71 -18.72 27.09 13.40
C GLN A 71 -17.57 26.11 13.14
N LYS A 72 -17.91 25.08 12.37
CA LYS A 72 -16.99 24.09 11.83
C LYS A 72 -16.79 24.30 10.34
N ILE A 73 -15.57 24.09 9.87
CA ILE A 73 -15.26 24.01 8.45
C ILE A 73 -14.45 22.75 8.16
N GLU A 74 -14.88 22.01 7.14
CA GLU A 74 -14.15 20.87 6.61
C GLU A 74 -13.20 21.35 5.51
N LEU A 75 -11.92 20.99 5.64
CA LEU A 75 -10.86 21.35 4.72
C LEU A 75 -10.41 20.12 3.93
N GLU A 76 -10.48 20.22 2.62
CA GLU A 76 -9.90 19.21 1.75
C GLU A 76 -8.38 19.41 1.67
N VAL A 77 -7.62 18.46 2.22
CA VAL A 77 -6.15 18.46 2.18
C VAL A 77 -5.65 17.92 0.82
N LYS A 78 -6.08 18.59 -0.25
CA LYS A 78 -5.68 18.30 -1.64
C LYS A 78 -4.21 18.67 -1.85
N ASP A 79 -3.54 17.91 -2.72
CA ASP A 79 -2.16 18.16 -3.16
C ASP A 79 -1.08 18.12 -2.07
N LEU A 80 -1.37 17.57 -0.89
CA LEU A 80 -0.35 17.22 0.08
C LEU A 80 0.55 16.13 -0.51
N LYS A 81 1.79 16.49 -0.85
CA LYS A 81 2.73 15.60 -1.53
C LYS A 81 3.67 14.96 -0.54
N LEU A 82 3.76 13.63 -0.59
CA LEU A 82 4.82 12.88 0.06
C LEU A 82 6.12 13.00 -0.76
N SER A 83 7.26 13.09 -0.08
CA SER A 83 8.59 13.19 -0.71
C SER A 83 9.02 11.85 -1.28
N ALA A 84 8.91 11.70 -2.61
CA ALA A 84 9.35 10.49 -3.30
C ALA A 84 10.83 10.20 -3.08
N LYS A 85 11.67 11.25 -3.10
CA LYS A 85 13.12 11.15 -2.88
C LYS A 85 13.40 10.57 -1.49
N PHE A 86 12.86 11.21 -0.45
CA PHE A 86 13.05 10.78 0.93
C PHE A 86 12.61 9.32 1.15
N LEU A 87 11.41 8.97 0.67
CA LEU A 87 10.86 7.63 0.85
C LEU A 87 11.61 6.56 0.05
N SER A 88 12.19 6.89 -1.11
CA SER A 88 12.98 5.95 -1.92
C SER A 88 14.38 5.67 -1.35
N GLU A 89 14.95 6.64 -0.63
CA GLU A 89 16.29 6.54 -0.03
C GLU A 89 16.26 5.89 1.36
N LEU A 90 15.07 5.73 1.94
CA LEU A 90 14.89 5.22 3.29
C LEU A 90 15.17 3.72 3.39
N THR A 91 16.21 3.36 4.14
CA THR A 91 16.68 1.97 4.31
C THR A 91 16.08 1.27 5.54
N GLU A 92 15.69 2.04 6.56
CA GLU A 92 15.16 1.57 7.83
C GLU A 92 13.91 2.34 8.25
N ARG A 93 13.08 1.71 9.08
CA ARG A 93 11.88 2.36 9.62
C ARG A 93 12.26 3.52 10.53
N LEU A 94 11.55 4.64 10.39
CA LEU A 94 11.66 5.80 11.26
C LEU A 94 10.31 6.13 11.90
N SER A 95 10.36 6.72 13.09
CA SER A 95 9.23 7.43 13.66
C SER A 95 9.24 8.85 13.11
N GLY A 96 8.14 9.27 12.50
CA GLY A 96 7.93 10.63 12.04
C GLY A 96 6.67 11.24 12.64
N GLU A 97 6.46 12.52 12.39
CA GLU A 97 5.29 13.26 12.85
C GLU A 97 4.80 14.23 11.78
N LEU A 98 3.48 14.33 11.63
CA LEU A 98 2.84 15.46 10.97
C LEU A 98 2.62 16.58 11.98
N ASN A 99 2.93 17.81 11.58
CA ASN A 99 2.79 19.00 12.40
C ASN A 99 1.75 19.92 11.77
N LEU A 100 0.56 19.97 12.37
CA LEU A 100 -0.52 20.86 11.99
C LEU A 100 -0.42 22.14 12.82
N LYS A 101 -0.27 23.28 12.16
CA LYS A 101 -0.32 24.60 12.80
C LYS A 101 -1.43 25.43 12.19
N VAL A 102 -2.18 26.12 13.04
CA VAL A 102 -3.23 27.05 12.63
C VAL A 102 -2.91 28.42 13.22
N PHE A 103 -2.77 29.41 12.35
CA PHE A 103 -2.55 30.80 12.72
C PHE A 103 -3.78 31.64 12.38
N SER A 104 -4.03 32.72 13.11
CA SER A 104 -4.96 33.79 12.75
C SER A 104 -4.26 35.11 12.96
N ASN A 105 -4.33 36.02 11.98
CA ASN A 105 -3.60 37.30 12.00
C ASN A 105 -2.10 37.14 12.39
N ASN A 106 -1.45 36.09 11.87
CA ASN A 106 -0.07 35.67 12.20
C ASN A 106 0.21 35.20 13.65
N GLU A 107 -0.81 35.10 14.49
CA GLU A 107 -0.70 34.52 15.84
C GLU A 107 -1.03 33.03 15.82
N LEU A 108 -0.22 32.19 16.47
CA LEU A 108 -0.44 30.75 16.54
C LEU A 108 -1.62 30.45 17.48
N LEU A 109 -2.71 29.91 16.93
CA LEU A 109 -3.90 29.55 17.69
C LEU A 109 -3.85 28.11 18.22
N ALA A 110 -3.39 27.20 17.37
CA ALA A 110 -3.33 25.78 17.67
C ALA A 110 -2.14 25.13 16.97
N GLN A 111 -1.52 24.17 17.66
CA GLN A 111 -0.51 23.30 17.10
C GLN A 111 -0.76 21.88 17.60
N GLN A 112 -0.79 20.93 16.68
CA GLN A 112 -1.00 19.52 16.98
C GLN A 112 0.03 18.66 16.23
N PHE A 113 0.44 17.57 16.87
CA PHE A 113 1.40 16.61 16.34
C PHE A 113 0.72 15.26 16.20
N TYR A 114 0.95 14.60 15.07
CA TYR A 114 0.37 13.30 14.76
C TYR A 114 1.47 12.33 14.35
N SER A 115 1.70 11.31 15.17
CA SER A 115 2.75 10.32 14.90
C SER A 115 2.43 9.49 13.64
N VAL A 116 3.45 9.28 12.81
CA VAL A 116 3.41 8.53 11.56
C VAL A 116 4.61 7.59 11.51
N ASP A 117 4.36 6.31 11.28
CA ASP A 117 5.41 5.35 10.97
C ASP A 117 5.87 5.54 9.52
N VAL A 118 7.14 5.88 9.33
CA VAL A 118 7.74 6.01 8.00
C VAL A 118 8.51 4.74 7.70
N LEU A 119 7.95 3.87 6.85
CA LEU A 119 8.53 2.58 6.53
C LEU A 119 9.50 2.70 5.35
N ALA A 120 10.54 1.85 5.35
CA ALA A 120 11.45 1.70 4.23
C ALA A 120 10.71 1.29 2.94
N TYR A 121 11.32 1.52 1.78
CA TYR A 121 10.67 1.27 0.48
C TYR A 121 10.26 -0.20 0.28
N ASP A 122 10.95 -1.13 0.94
CA ASP A 122 10.73 -2.58 0.90
C ASP A 122 9.91 -3.08 2.10
N GLN A 123 9.26 -2.21 2.86
CA GLN A 123 8.44 -2.58 4.00
C GLN A 123 6.95 -2.39 3.72
N TRP A 124 6.18 -3.44 4.01
CA TRP A 124 4.73 -3.40 3.99
C TRP A 124 4.18 -3.19 5.40
N ASN A 125 3.10 -2.40 5.52
CA ASN A 125 2.48 -1.96 6.77
C ASN A 125 1.48 -2.95 7.40
N GLY A 126 1.30 -4.14 6.81
CA GLY A 126 0.31 -5.11 7.28
C GLY A 126 -1.12 -4.82 6.84
N ILE A 127 -2.04 -5.70 7.22
CA ILE A 127 -3.46 -5.68 6.82
C ILE A 127 -4.29 -4.64 7.58
N GLY A 128 -3.81 -4.14 8.72
CA GLY A 128 -4.61 -3.32 9.64
C GLY A 128 -4.90 -1.90 9.14
N VAL A 129 -4.13 -1.38 8.19
CA VAL A 129 -4.24 0.03 7.75
C VAL A 129 -4.62 0.16 6.28
N LEU A 130 -3.81 -0.43 5.40
CA LEU A 130 -3.99 -0.40 3.94
C LEU A 130 -3.55 -1.76 3.36
N PRO A 131 -4.36 -2.82 3.49
CA PRO A 131 -3.99 -4.14 3.00
C PRO A 131 -3.72 -4.14 1.48
N GLU A 132 -4.45 -3.33 0.72
CA GLU A 132 -4.36 -3.27 -0.74
C GLU A 132 -2.99 -2.83 -1.25
N ILE A 133 -2.22 -2.09 -0.43
CA ILE A 133 -0.89 -1.64 -0.85
C ILE A 133 0.10 -2.78 -1.03
N LEU A 134 -0.18 -3.97 -0.48
CA LEU A 134 0.63 -5.16 -0.74
C LEU A 134 0.72 -5.46 -2.25
N ALA A 135 -0.33 -5.16 -3.03
CA ALA A 135 -0.30 -5.33 -4.49
C ALA A 135 0.77 -4.47 -5.19
N ALA A 136 1.17 -3.34 -4.59
CA ALA A 136 2.21 -2.48 -5.15
C ALA A 136 3.60 -3.16 -5.17
N PHE A 137 3.79 -4.21 -4.37
CA PHE A 137 5.01 -5.00 -4.33
C PHE A 137 5.04 -6.14 -5.37
N VAL A 138 3.98 -6.30 -6.17
CA VAL A 138 3.98 -7.17 -7.35
C VAL A 138 4.76 -6.47 -8.47
N THR A 139 5.90 -7.06 -8.85
CA THR A 139 6.91 -6.45 -9.74
C THR A 139 7.11 -7.27 -11.02
N PRO A 140 6.10 -7.34 -11.91
CA PRO A 140 6.12 -8.23 -13.10
C PRO A 140 7.24 -7.91 -14.09
N ASN A 141 7.72 -6.67 -14.11
CA ASN A 141 8.76 -6.20 -15.02
C ASN A 141 10.17 -6.33 -14.43
N HIS A 142 10.33 -6.92 -13.25
CA HIS A 142 11.64 -7.08 -12.63
C HIS A 142 12.50 -8.07 -13.45
N PRO A 143 13.81 -7.78 -13.70
CA PRO A 143 14.65 -8.62 -14.57
C PRO A 143 14.71 -10.10 -14.18
N GLU A 144 14.69 -10.40 -12.88
CA GLU A 144 14.67 -11.78 -12.37
C GLU A 144 13.41 -12.58 -12.77
N ILE A 145 12.28 -11.90 -13.03
CA ILE A 145 11.04 -12.57 -13.48
C ILE A 145 11.25 -13.26 -14.82
N ALA A 146 11.99 -12.63 -15.74
CA ALA A 146 12.29 -13.23 -17.04
C ALA A 146 13.03 -14.57 -16.91
N LYS A 147 13.88 -14.72 -15.90
CA LYS A 147 14.61 -15.98 -15.64
C LYS A 147 13.65 -17.09 -15.20
N VAL A 148 12.68 -16.77 -14.34
CA VAL A 148 11.61 -17.74 -13.96
C VAL A 148 10.81 -18.15 -15.18
N LEU A 149 10.41 -17.18 -16.02
CA LEU A 149 9.58 -17.44 -17.18
C LEU A 149 10.29 -18.30 -18.24
N GLN A 150 11.60 -18.18 -18.41
CA GLN A 150 12.37 -19.07 -19.30
C GLN A 150 12.34 -20.53 -18.83
N THR A 151 12.57 -20.77 -17.54
CA THR A 151 12.46 -22.11 -16.95
C THR A 151 11.03 -22.64 -17.07
N ALA A 152 10.04 -21.81 -16.77
CA ALA A 152 8.63 -22.15 -16.85
C ALA A 152 8.20 -22.50 -18.30
N ALA A 153 8.69 -21.78 -19.31
CA ALA A 153 8.42 -22.09 -20.72
C ALA A 153 8.91 -23.49 -21.10
N THR A 154 10.11 -23.86 -20.64
CA THR A 154 10.69 -25.20 -20.85
C THR A 154 9.83 -26.29 -20.18
N ILE A 155 9.32 -26.02 -18.97
CA ILE A 155 8.42 -26.95 -18.26
C ILE A 155 7.08 -27.07 -19.02
N LEU A 156 6.51 -25.94 -19.45
CA LEU A 156 5.24 -25.89 -20.16
C LEU A 156 5.29 -26.62 -21.50
N GLU A 157 6.39 -26.50 -22.23
CA GLU A 157 6.64 -27.26 -23.45
C GLU A 157 6.63 -28.77 -23.20
N ARG A 158 7.34 -29.25 -22.18
CA ARG A 158 7.35 -30.68 -21.82
C ARG A 158 5.95 -31.20 -21.49
N TRP A 159 5.11 -30.37 -20.85
CA TRP A 159 3.76 -30.77 -20.45
C TRP A 159 2.73 -30.68 -21.57
N THR A 160 2.92 -29.77 -22.53
CA THR A 160 1.85 -29.37 -23.47
C THR A 160 2.26 -29.36 -24.93
N GLY A 161 3.54 -29.53 -25.25
CA GLY A 161 4.11 -29.34 -26.57
C GLY A 161 4.17 -27.88 -27.03
N ASN A 162 3.81 -26.91 -26.18
CA ASN A 162 3.79 -25.49 -26.52
C ASN A 162 4.37 -24.61 -25.38
N PRO A 163 5.56 -24.02 -25.54
CA PRO A 163 6.22 -23.19 -24.53
C PRO A 163 5.57 -21.81 -24.32
N SER A 164 4.70 -21.35 -25.22
CA SER A 164 4.23 -19.96 -25.22
C SER A 164 3.29 -19.64 -24.06
N PHE A 165 3.49 -18.48 -23.43
CA PHE A 165 2.51 -17.92 -22.50
C PHE A 165 1.50 -17.07 -23.27
N ASP A 166 0.25 -17.54 -23.34
CA ASP A 166 -0.85 -16.87 -24.04
C ASP A 166 -1.83 -16.16 -23.08
N GLY A 167 -1.57 -16.22 -21.77
CA GLY A 167 -2.42 -15.61 -20.76
C GLY A 167 -3.85 -16.17 -20.86
N TYR A 168 -4.79 -15.32 -21.26
CA TYR A 168 -6.20 -15.68 -21.48
C TYR A 168 -6.58 -15.91 -22.94
N GLN A 169 -5.67 -15.71 -23.90
CA GLN A 169 -5.99 -15.68 -25.33
C GLN A 169 -6.53 -17.01 -25.85
N SER A 170 -6.08 -18.14 -25.28
CA SER A 170 -6.57 -19.48 -25.62
C SER A 170 -8.00 -19.78 -25.13
N LEU A 171 -8.58 -18.92 -24.28
CA LEU A 171 -9.89 -19.11 -23.66
C LEU A 171 -10.08 -20.47 -22.95
N SER A 172 -8.97 -21.08 -22.53
CA SER A 172 -8.96 -22.40 -21.91
C SER A 172 -8.54 -22.31 -20.43
N PRO A 173 -9.45 -22.59 -19.48
CA PRO A 173 -9.09 -22.65 -18.06
C PRO A 173 -7.99 -23.68 -17.75
N ASP A 174 -7.93 -24.76 -18.52
CA ASP A 174 -6.87 -25.76 -18.42
C ASP A 174 -5.51 -25.19 -18.87
N ARG A 175 -5.49 -24.41 -19.96
CA ARG A 175 -4.26 -23.71 -20.41
C ARG A 175 -3.77 -22.72 -19.36
N VAL A 176 -4.66 -21.94 -18.77
CA VAL A 176 -4.33 -21.03 -17.65
C VAL A 176 -3.69 -21.80 -16.49
N LYS A 177 -4.31 -22.90 -16.05
CA LYS A 177 -3.77 -23.75 -14.97
C LYS A 177 -2.38 -24.32 -15.29
N LYS A 178 -2.15 -24.75 -16.53
CA LYS A 178 -0.86 -25.30 -16.96
C LYS A 178 0.24 -24.23 -16.99
N GLN A 179 -0.07 -23.02 -17.49
CA GLN A 179 0.85 -21.88 -17.43
C GLN A 179 1.23 -21.55 -15.99
N MET A 180 0.23 -21.46 -15.11
CA MET A 180 0.42 -21.22 -13.68
C MET A 180 1.22 -22.32 -12.98
N GLY A 181 0.93 -23.58 -13.31
CA GLY A 181 1.65 -24.74 -12.76
C GLY A 181 3.11 -24.75 -13.20
N ALA A 182 3.39 -24.42 -14.46
CA ALA A 182 4.75 -24.36 -14.96
C ALA A 182 5.58 -23.26 -14.29
N ILE A 183 4.95 -22.11 -13.99
CA ILE A 183 5.56 -21.04 -13.19
C ILE A 183 5.81 -21.50 -11.75
N PHE A 184 4.84 -22.18 -11.13
CA PHE A 184 4.99 -22.70 -9.77
C PHE A 184 6.18 -23.68 -9.67
N GLU A 185 6.27 -24.63 -10.61
CA GLU A 185 7.39 -25.57 -10.68
C GLU A 185 8.73 -24.88 -10.97
N ALA A 186 8.74 -23.86 -11.82
CA ALA A 186 9.94 -23.05 -12.05
C ALA A 186 10.42 -22.36 -10.77
N ILE A 187 9.51 -21.80 -9.96
CA ILE A 187 9.85 -21.22 -8.66
C ILE A 187 10.30 -22.29 -7.68
N ALA A 188 9.63 -23.44 -7.61
CA ALA A 188 10.03 -24.56 -6.76
C ALA A 188 11.45 -25.05 -7.11
N SER A 189 11.82 -25.04 -8.40
CA SER A 189 13.17 -25.40 -8.85
C SER A 189 14.28 -24.42 -8.40
N LEU A 190 13.92 -23.23 -7.91
CA LEU A 190 14.88 -22.30 -7.31
C LEU A 190 15.39 -22.76 -5.94
N GLN A 191 14.73 -23.77 -5.33
CA GLN A 191 15.08 -24.35 -4.03
C GLN A 191 15.25 -23.29 -2.92
N LEU A 192 14.30 -22.36 -2.85
CA LEU A 192 14.31 -21.30 -1.85
C LEU A 192 14.15 -21.89 -0.45
N VAL A 193 15.02 -21.48 0.47
CA VAL A 193 14.95 -21.85 1.88
C VAL A 193 13.92 -20.95 2.57
N TYR A 194 12.95 -21.56 3.24
CA TYR A 194 11.92 -20.84 3.97
C TYR A 194 12.50 -20.17 5.22
N CYS A 195 12.29 -18.86 5.33
CA CYS A 195 12.57 -18.08 6.53
C CYS A 195 11.25 -17.77 7.23
N ALA A 196 11.17 -18.05 8.54
CA ALA A 196 9.97 -17.73 9.31
C ALA A 196 9.77 -16.20 9.33
N PRO A 197 8.56 -15.69 9.01
CA PRO A 197 8.26 -14.28 9.13
C PRO A 197 8.23 -13.87 10.61
N PRO A 198 8.31 -12.56 10.92
CA PRO A 198 8.04 -12.06 12.25
C PRO A 198 6.67 -12.52 12.78
N ALA A 199 6.56 -12.67 14.10
CA ALA A 199 5.27 -12.98 14.73
C ALA A 199 4.24 -11.89 14.40
N SER A 200 3.02 -12.29 14.02
CA SER A 200 1.91 -11.39 13.69
C SER A 200 2.18 -10.43 12.52
N PHE A 201 3.08 -10.79 11.60
CA PHE A 201 3.43 -9.95 10.43
C PHE A 201 2.21 -9.50 9.62
N GLU A 202 1.13 -10.28 9.63
CA GLU A 202 -0.08 -9.92 8.91
C GLU A 202 -0.66 -8.62 9.46
N ASN A 203 -0.55 -8.35 10.77
CA ASN A 203 -1.10 -7.15 11.40
C ASN A 203 -0.09 -6.00 11.44
N THR A 204 1.16 -6.30 11.77
CA THR A 204 2.22 -5.31 12.00
C THR A 204 3.05 -5.01 10.76
N GLY A 205 2.85 -5.78 9.69
CA GLY A 205 3.66 -5.71 8.49
C GLY A 205 4.99 -6.45 8.62
N GLN A 206 5.77 -6.42 7.53
CA GLN A 206 7.14 -6.92 7.51
C GLN A 206 7.94 -6.30 6.37
N ARG A 207 9.26 -6.41 6.47
CA ARG A 207 10.16 -6.19 5.34
C ARG A 207 9.96 -7.31 4.32
N LEU A 208 9.72 -6.92 3.08
CA LEU A 208 9.51 -7.79 1.93
C LEU A 208 10.83 -7.89 1.18
N ARG A 209 11.24 -9.11 0.84
CA ARG A 209 12.44 -9.30 0.02
C ARG A 209 12.10 -8.99 -1.42
N THR A 210 12.90 -8.13 -2.04
CA THR A 210 12.84 -7.87 -3.47
C THR A 210 13.24 -9.11 -4.27
N CYS A 211 12.88 -9.15 -5.55
CA CYS A 211 13.21 -10.30 -6.41
C CYS A 211 14.72 -10.55 -6.49
N ASP A 212 15.54 -9.52 -6.64
CA ASP A 212 17.00 -9.61 -6.60
C ASP A 212 17.52 -10.20 -5.27
N THR A 213 16.96 -9.76 -4.13
CA THR A 213 17.31 -10.30 -2.80
C THR A 213 16.98 -11.79 -2.68
N ILE A 214 15.78 -12.20 -3.14
CA ILE A 214 15.36 -13.62 -3.12
C ILE A 214 16.32 -14.47 -3.97
N PHE A 215 16.71 -13.98 -5.15
CA PHE A 215 17.57 -14.72 -6.07
C PHE A 215 19.01 -14.82 -5.57
N ALA A 216 19.54 -13.74 -4.99
CA ALA A 216 20.90 -13.69 -4.45
C ALA A 216 21.06 -14.57 -3.21
N HIS A 217 20.11 -14.51 -2.27
CA HIS A 217 20.25 -15.18 -0.98
C HIS A 217 19.52 -16.51 -0.87
N LYS A 218 18.64 -16.85 -1.83
CA LYS A 218 17.82 -18.07 -1.81
C LYS A 218 17.00 -18.23 -0.53
N LEU A 219 16.59 -17.12 0.08
CA LEU A 219 15.78 -17.08 1.30
C LEU A 219 14.48 -16.32 1.03
N SER A 220 13.36 -16.86 1.52
CA SER A 220 12.04 -16.24 1.35
C SER A 220 11.07 -16.61 2.46
N THR A 221 10.18 -15.70 2.81
CA THR A 221 8.97 -15.98 3.60
C THR A 221 7.82 -16.42 2.69
N CYS A 222 6.66 -16.72 3.30
CA CYS A 222 5.43 -17.02 2.55
C CYS A 222 4.97 -15.84 1.70
N ILE A 223 5.07 -14.59 2.21
CA ILE A 223 4.66 -13.40 1.46
C ILE A 223 5.62 -13.12 0.30
N ASP A 224 6.93 -13.30 0.51
CA ASP A 224 7.95 -13.08 -0.53
C ASP A 224 7.68 -14.01 -1.72
N THR A 225 7.41 -15.28 -1.43
CA THR A 225 7.12 -16.30 -2.45
C THR A 225 5.78 -16.02 -3.15
N ALA A 226 4.77 -15.60 -2.40
CA ALA A 226 3.47 -15.21 -2.94
C ALA A 226 3.58 -14.01 -3.91
N LEU A 227 4.37 -12.99 -3.55
CA LEU A 227 4.65 -11.82 -4.38
C LEU A 227 5.45 -12.19 -5.63
N LEU A 228 6.48 -13.03 -5.51
CA LEU A 228 7.24 -13.54 -6.65
C LEU A 228 6.34 -14.29 -7.63
N TYR A 229 5.50 -15.18 -7.13
CA TYR A 229 4.55 -15.93 -7.95
C TYR A 229 3.52 -15.03 -8.63
N ALA A 230 2.92 -14.09 -7.88
CA ALA A 230 2.00 -13.10 -8.42
C ALA A 230 2.65 -12.24 -9.52
N SER A 231 3.92 -11.86 -9.34
CA SER A 231 4.69 -11.09 -10.32
C SER A 231 4.88 -11.85 -11.62
N CYS A 232 5.18 -13.15 -11.54
CA CYS A 232 5.29 -14.01 -12.73
C CYS A 232 3.94 -14.20 -13.45
N ILE A 233 2.86 -14.40 -12.69
CA ILE A 233 1.50 -14.50 -13.24
C ILE A 233 1.10 -13.21 -13.96
N GLU A 234 1.35 -12.06 -13.35
CA GLU A 234 1.03 -10.76 -13.96
C GLU A 234 1.87 -10.51 -15.22
N ALA A 235 3.15 -10.92 -15.22
CA ALA A 235 4.04 -10.79 -16.37
C ALA A 235 3.56 -11.56 -17.61
N ILE A 236 2.81 -12.66 -17.43
CA ILE A 236 2.22 -13.43 -18.54
C ILE A 236 0.79 -13.00 -18.89
N GLY A 237 0.34 -11.84 -18.39
CA GLY A 237 -0.97 -11.27 -18.70
C GLY A 237 -2.14 -11.87 -17.94
N LEU A 238 -1.88 -12.68 -16.91
CA LEU A 238 -2.91 -13.18 -16.00
C LEU A 238 -3.13 -12.18 -14.84
N ALA A 239 -4.31 -12.22 -14.21
CA ALA A 239 -4.63 -11.40 -13.05
C ALA A 239 -4.38 -12.20 -11.75
N PRO A 240 -3.28 -11.93 -11.01
CA PRO A 240 -3.03 -12.58 -9.74
C PRO A 240 -3.92 -12.04 -8.64
N LEU A 241 -4.08 -12.86 -7.61
CA LEU A 241 -4.74 -12.51 -6.37
C LEU A 241 -3.83 -12.90 -5.20
N LEU A 242 -3.55 -11.94 -4.31
CA LEU A 242 -2.85 -12.21 -3.07
C LEU A 242 -3.87 -12.44 -1.96
N ILE A 243 -3.67 -13.51 -1.21
CA ILE A 243 -4.49 -13.87 -0.06
C ILE A 243 -3.58 -13.88 1.17
N VAL A 244 -3.95 -13.09 2.18
CA VAL A 244 -3.29 -13.08 3.49
C VAL A 244 -4.24 -13.69 4.52
N LEU A 245 -3.75 -14.69 5.24
CA LEU A 245 -4.39 -15.35 6.38
C LEU A 245 -3.52 -15.13 7.62
N LYS A 246 -4.06 -15.43 8.81
CA LYS A 246 -3.29 -15.37 10.06
C LYS A 246 -2.01 -16.21 9.94
N GLY A 247 -0.84 -15.56 10.02
CA GLY A 247 0.48 -16.18 9.89
C GLY A 247 0.86 -16.72 8.50
N HIS A 248 0.06 -16.51 7.44
CA HIS A 248 0.33 -17.09 6.11
C HIS A 248 -0.07 -16.13 4.97
N ALA A 249 0.64 -16.22 3.84
CA ALA A 249 0.27 -15.51 2.61
C ALA A 249 0.43 -16.42 1.38
N PHE A 250 -0.46 -16.26 0.41
CA PHE A 250 -0.52 -17.07 -0.81
C PHE A 250 -0.76 -16.17 -2.03
N GLY A 251 -0.15 -16.51 -3.16
CA GLY A 251 -0.52 -15.97 -4.47
C GLY A 251 -1.33 -17.02 -5.23
N ILE A 252 -2.51 -16.67 -5.74
CA ILE A 252 -3.35 -17.56 -6.55
C ILE A 252 -3.89 -16.84 -7.78
N HIS A 253 -4.46 -17.60 -8.72
CA HIS A 253 -5.42 -17.07 -9.70
C HIS A 253 -6.80 -17.66 -9.38
N PRO A 254 -7.86 -16.83 -9.24
CA PRO A 254 -9.17 -17.34 -8.87
C PRO A 254 -9.78 -18.18 -9.99
N SER A 255 -9.94 -19.49 -9.77
CA SER A 255 -10.65 -20.40 -10.69
C SER A 255 -12.02 -20.88 -10.19
N LYS A 256 -12.40 -20.61 -8.91
CA LYS A 256 -13.75 -20.73 -8.30
C LYS A 256 -13.76 -20.16 -6.85
N ARG A 257 -14.96 -20.03 -6.24
CA ARG A 257 -15.31 -19.28 -5.00
C ARG A 257 -14.25 -19.29 -3.88
N ILE A 258 -14.00 -18.10 -3.35
CA ILE A 258 -13.12 -17.78 -2.21
C ILE A 258 -13.88 -18.01 -0.90
N CYS A 259 -13.26 -18.67 0.08
CA CYS A 259 -13.86 -18.97 1.40
C CYS A 259 -13.88 -17.72 2.32
N SER A 260 -14.81 -17.69 3.28
CA SER A 260 -14.93 -16.61 4.27
C SER A 260 -13.71 -16.50 5.18
N GLY A 261 -13.23 -15.28 5.43
CA GLY A 261 -12.07 -14.99 6.29
C GLY A 261 -10.76 -14.67 5.55
N MET A 262 -10.79 -14.63 4.22
CA MET A 262 -9.66 -14.23 3.37
C MET A 262 -9.64 -12.71 3.15
N ILE A 263 -8.53 -12.04 3.48
CA ILE A 263 -8.28 -10.69 2.98
C ILE A 263 -7.72 -10.82 1.57
N LEU A 264 -8.45 -10.21 0.65
CA LEU A 264 -8.25 -10.33 -0.78
C LEU A 264 -7.55 -9.07 -1.28
N VAL A 265 -6.24 -9.16 -1.51
CA VAL A 265 -5.48 -8.05 -2.10
C VAL A 265 -5.40 -8.29 -3.61
N ALA A 266 -6.33 -7.69 -4.32
CA ALA A 266 -6.31 -7.66 -5.77
C ALA A 266 -5.50 -6.44 -6.26
N ASN A 267 -4.71 -6.63 -7.31
CA ASN A 267 -4.00 -5.53 -7.95
C ASN A 267 -5.00 -4.62 -8.70
N PHE A 268 -5.45 -3.55 -8.03
CA PHE A 268 -6.35 -2.54 -8.60
C PHE A 268 -5.60 -1.38 -9.28
N ALA A 269 -4.28 -1.27 -9.12
CA ALA A 269 -3.54 -0.04 -9.41
C ALA A 269 -3.16 0.19 -10.89
N ARG A 270 -3.44 -0.74 -11.82
CA ARG A 270 -2.97 -0.61 -13.22
C ARG A 270 -3.99 -0.80 -14.35
N LYS A 271 -5.27 -1.01 -14.07
CA LYS A 271 -6.29 -1.13 -15.15
C LYS A 271 -7.25 0.05 -15.15
N ASN A 272 -6.94 1.03 -16.01
CA ASN A 272 -7.90 2.04 -16.47
C ASN A 272 -9.13 1.36 -17.10
N HIS A 273 -10.31 1.86 -16.71
CA HIS A 273 -11.60 1.79 -17.40
C HIS A 273 -12.03 0.45 -18.02
N ALA A 274 -12.34 -0.57 -17.21
CA ALA A 274 -13.47 -1.47 -17.48
C ALA A 274 -13.69 -2.44 -16.31
N LYS A 275 -14.92 -2.44 -15.78
CA LYS A 275 -15.52 -3.41 -14.85
C LYS A 275 -15.08 -3.31 -13.38
N GLN A 276 -15.58 -2.25 -12.74
CA GLN A 276 -15.97 -2.34 -11.33
C GLN A 276 -17.13 -3.35 -11.19
N LYS A 277 -16.83 -4.56 -10.70
CA LYS A 277 -17.80 -5.38 -9.97
C LYS A 277 -17.08 -6.01 -8.79
N ILE A 278 -17.17 -5.29 -7.68
CA ILE A 278 -16.78 -5.76 -6.34
C ILE A 278 -17.64 -6.99 -6.03
N PHE A 279 -17.01 -8.09 -5.64
CA PHE A 279 -17.69 -9.20 -4.98
C PHE A 279 -18.14 -8.69 -3.60
N LYS A 280 -19.39 -8.22 -3.50
CA LYS A 280 -20.07 -8.11 -2.21
C LYS A 280 -20.39 -9.54 -1.74
N SER A 281 -19.96 -9.88 -0.53
CA SER A 281 -20.51 -11.02 0.19
C SER A 281 -21.90 -10.62 0.66
N ASP A 282 -22.94 -11.09 -0.03
CA ASP A 282 -24.30 -11.00 0.48
C ASP A 282 -24.43 -11.99 1.65
N HIS A 283 -24.67 -11.46 2.85
CA HIS A 283 -25.08 -12.25 4.01
C HIS A 283 -26.56 -12.60 3.87
N ALA A 284 -26.85 -13.89 3.96
CA ALA A 284 -28.12 -14.45 4.40
C ALA A 284 -27.81 -15.54 5.43
#